data_AF-A0A0N1I521-F1
#
_entry.id   AF-A0A0N1I521-F1
#
_cell.length_a   1.000
_cell.length_b   1.000
_cell.length_c   1.000
_cell.angle_alpha   90.00
_cell.angle_beta   90.00
_cell.angle_gamma   90.00
#
_symmetry.space_group_name_H-M   'P 1'
#
loop_
_entity.id
_entity.type
_entity.pdbx_description
1 polymer ?
#
loop_
_entity_poly.entity_id
_entity_poly.type
_entity_poly.pdbx_seq_one_letter_code
_entity_poly.pdbx_strand_id
1 'polypeptide(L)'
;MFSSCAALRTASVLAQPHLFHIDFSAKHMPDHLYFADRAVKSTSQEPNFVCLDNAMACKSVGSNAAVVVRSCAPKGQRLFQTGCMRFQGGCAAYVFRCNRLLFQGIGDATVQTHEVSLRHNDIFALVSGMHPQENTEAWVHAVEAALVEGDVEYVAEEMLLQLRCATGGCTSVVARVSKFSAGLPEPPSCSQTL
;
A
#
# COMPACT_ATOMS: atom_id res chain seq x y z
N MET A 1 -17.41 -38.44 12.08
CA MET A 1 -18.59 -37.59 12.38
C MET A 1 -18.09 -36.25 12.89
N PHE A 2 -18.39 -35.20 12.14
CA PHE A 2 -18.29 -33.81 12.59
C PHE A 2 -19.24 -33.57 13.77
N SER A 3 -18.83 -32.76 14.75
CA SER A 3 -19.62 -31.58 15.14
C SER A 3 -18.84 -30.69 16.12
N SER A 4 -18.73 -29.44 15.71
CA SER A 4 -18.35 -28.20 16.38
C SER A 4 -19.05 -27.91 17.70
N CYS A 5 -18.43 -27.10 18.57
CA CYS A 5 -18.99 -25.77 18.91
C CYS A 5 -18.03 -24.89 19.74
N ALA A 6 -17.70 -23.75 19.14
CA ALA A 6 -17.62 -22.39 19.69
C ALA A 6 -16.85 -22.12 21.00
N ALA A 7 -15.74 -21.42 20.84
CA ALA A 7 -15.44 -20.26 21.68
C ALA A 7 -15.01 -19.10 20.75
N LEU A 8 -16.00 -18.33 20.31
CA LEU A 8 -15.82 -16.96 19.82
C LEU A 8 -15.14 -16.16 20.94
N ARG A 9 -13.82 -16.00 20.85
CA ARG A 9 -13.14 -14.89 21.53
C ARG A 9 -13.15 -13.71 20.58
N THR A 10 -14.10 -12.83 20.82
CA THR A 10 -14.11 -11.43 20.40
C THR A 10 -12.77 -10.79 20.77
N ALA A 11 -11.83 -10.81 19.85
CA ALA A 11 -10.69 -9.91 19.87
C ALA A 11 -11.16 -8.54 19.39
N SER A 12 -11.89 -7.81 20.25
CA SER A 12 -12.13 -6.38 20.05
C SER A 12 -10.86 -5.61 20.44
N VAL A 13 -9.78 -5.80 19.69
CA VAL A 13 -8.77 -4.74 19.57
C VAL A 13 -9.40 -3.80 18.57
N LEU A 14 -9.78 -2.59 18.99
CA LEU A 14 -10.33 -1.56 18.11
C LEU A 14 -9.38 -1.41 16.92
N ALA A 15 -9.71 -2.04 15.79
CA ALA A 15 -8.95 -1.90 14.57
C ALA A 15 -9.17 -0.47 14.12
N GLN A 16 -8.29 0.44 14.54
CA GLN A 16 -8.33 1.82 14.06
C GLN A 16 -8.47 1.80 12.53
N PRO A 17 -9.46 2.51 11.97
CA PRO A 17 -9.67 2.51 10.54
C PRO A 17 -8.42 3.03 9.81
N HIS A 18 -8.24 2.64 8.55
CA HIS A 18 -7.18 3.22 7.72
C HIS A 18 -7.28 4.76 7.69
N LEU A 19 -6.15 5.44 7.46
CA LEU A 19 -6.09 6.91 7.44
C LEU A 19 -6.94 7.56 6.33
N PHE A 20 -7.48 6.74 5.43
CA PHE A 20 -8.48 7.12 4.44
C PHE A 20 -9.73 6.25 4.55
N HIS A 21 -10.86 6.83 4.15
CA HIS A 21 -11.99 6.04 3.69
C HIS A 21 -11.60 5.41 2.35
N ILE A 22 -11.66 4.09 2.26
CA ILE A 22 -11.34 3.32 1.07
C ILE A 22 -12.65 2.99 0.37
N ASP A 23 -12.81 3.51 -0.85
CA ASP A 23 -13.96 3.18 -1.69
C ASP A 23 -13.68 1.87 -2.44
N PHE A 24 -14.37 0.82 -2.01
CA PHE A 24 -14.29 -0.53 -2.60
C PHE A 24 -15.12 -0.67 -3.88
N SER A 25 -15.91 0.34 -4.26
CA SER A 25 -16.83 0.29 -5.41
C SER A 25 -16.28 0.94 -6.68
N ALA A 26 -15.03 1.43 -6.64
CA ALA A 26 -14.43 2.15 -7.75
C ALA A 26 -14.32 1.28 -9.00
N LYS A 27 -14.91 1.75 -10.10
CA LYS A 27 -14.88 1.08 -11.40
C LYS A 27 -13.73 1.61 -12.27
N HIS A 28 -13.26 0.75 -13.17
CA HIS A 28 -12.36 1.18 -14.24
C HIS A 28 -13.07 2.13 -15.21
N MET A 29 -12.38 3.20 -15.56
CA MET A 29 -12.80 4.32 -16.38
C MET A 29 -11.72 4.53 -17.45
N PRO A 30 -12.10 4.83 -18.70
CA PRO A 30 -11.15 5.17 -19.75
C PRO A 30 -10.25 6.34 -19.34
N ASP A 31 -8.99 6.33 -19.77
CA ASP A 31 -7.99 7.38 -19.55
C ASP A 31 -7.54 7.61 -18.09
N HIS A 32 -8.07 6.83 -17.14
CA HIS A 32 -7.64 6.86 -15.74
C HIS A 32 -6.43 5.96 -15.48
N LEU A 33 -5.62 6.38 -14.51
CA LEU A 33 -4.53 5.65 -13.90
C LEU A 33 -4.99 4.92 -12.64
N TYR A 34 -4.42 3.73 -12.44
CA TYR A 34 -4.74 2.78 -11.37
C TYR A 34 -3.47 2.17 -10.80
N PHE A 35 -3.53 1.67 -9.57
CA PHE A 35 -2.56 0.73 -9.04
C PHE A 35 -2.79 -0.66 -9.64
N ALA A 36 -2.04 -0.97 -10.69
CA ALA A 36 -1.93 -2.28 -11.30
C ALA A 36 -0.64 -2.97 -10.83
N ASP A 37 -0.38 -4.20 -11.33
CA ASP A 37 0.79 -5.03 -10.98
C ASP A 37 1.13 -4.89 -9.49
N ARG A 38 0.35 -5.56 -8.66
CA ARG A 38 0.33 -5.39 -7.22
C ARG A 38 1.03 -6.55 -6.53
N ALA A 39 1.83 -6.24 -5.52
CA ALA A 39 2.45 -7.23 -4.67
C ALA A 39 2.36 -6.83 -3.21
N VAL A 40 2.15 -7.84 -2.35
CA VAL A 40 2.18 -7.67 -0.91
C VAL A 40 3.07 -8.75 -0.32
N LYS A 41 3.98 -8.36 0.57
CA LYS A 41 4.78 -9.28 1.37
C LYS A 41 4.62 -8.88 2.83
N SER A 42 4.65 -9.86 3.73
CA SER A 42 4.54 -9.61 5.18
C SER A 42 5.34 -10.63 5.97
N THR A 43 6.00 -10.16 7.03
CA THR A 43 6.54 -10.99 8.12
C THR A 43 5.66 -10.98 9.37
N SER A 44 4.60 -10.16 9.38
CA SER A 44 3.62 -10.14 10.46
C SER A 44 2.74 -11.39 10.45
N GLN A 45 2.44 -11.90 11.65
CA GLN A 45 1.52 -13.03 11.83
C GLN A 45 0.07 -12.66 11.50
N GLU A 46 -0.28 -11.38 11.65
CA GLU A 46 -1.61 -10.85 11.36
C GLU A 46 -1.50 -9.67 10.39
N PRO A 47 -1.20 -9.93 9.10
CA PRO A 47 -1.02 -8.87 8.12
C PRO A 47 -2.31 -8.09 7.91
N ASN A 48 -2.23 -6.77 8.01
CA ASN A 48 -3.36 -5.88 7.76
C ASN A 48 -3.01 -4.93 6.60
N PHE A 49 -3.61 -5.16 5.44
CA PHE A 49 -3.34 -4.39 4.23
C PHE A 49 -4.56 -4.29 3.31
N VAL A 50 -4.50 -3.32 2.41
CA VAL A 50 -5.41 -3.15 1.28
C VAL A 50 -4.58 -2.97 0.01
N CYS A 51 -4.98 -3.62 -1.07
CA CYS A 51 -4.31 -3.51 -2.36
C CYS A 51 -5.33 -3.59 -3.49
N LEU A 52 -5.96 -2.45 -3.80
CA LEU A 52 -7.02 -2.26 -4.78
C LEU A 52 -6.55 -1.35 -5.93
N ASP A 53 -7.34 -1.21 -6.98
CA ASP A 53 -6.97 -0.43 -8.17
C ASP A 53 -6.84 1.07 -7.89
N ASN A 54 -7.54 1.56 -6.88
CA ASN A 54 -7.60 2.97 -6.50
C ASN A 54 -6.99 3.24 -5.12
N ALA A 55 -6.61 2.22 -4.37
CA ALA A 55 -6.17 2.38 -2.98
C ALA A 55 -5.19 1.29 -2.56
N MET A 56 -4.16 1.67 -1.84
CA MET A 56 -3.30 0.74 -1.11
C MET A 56 -3.15 1.19 0.33
N ALA A 57 -3.00 0.24 1.24
CA ALA A 57 -2.72 0.53 2.64
C ALA A 57 -2.00 -0.64 3.32
N CYS A 58 -1.23 -0.35 4.35
CA CYS A 58 -0.66 -1.34 5.26
C CYS A 58 -0.65 -0.79 6.69
N LYS A 59 -0.88 -1.67 7.65
CA LYS A 59 -1.00 -1.30 9.07
C LYS A 59 -0.32 -2.32 9.96
N SER A 60 0.26 -1.84 11.04
CA SER A 60 0.75 -2.62 12.18
C SER A 60 0.47 -1.85 13.49
N VAL A 61 0.92 -2.37 14.63
CA VAL A 61 0.67 -1.73 15.93
C VAL A 61 1.35 -0.36 15.98
N GLY A 62 0.55 0.70 16.06
CA GLY A 62 1.04 2.08 16.09
C GLY A 62 1.65 2.59 14.78
N SER A 63 1.41 1.91 13.65
CA SER A 63 1.96 2.27 12.34
C SER A 63 0.92 2.05 11.24
N ASN A 64 0.77 3.03 10.35
CA ASN A 64 -0.26 3.03 9.31
C ASN A 64 0.22 3.85 8.13
N ALA A 65 0.17 3.29 6.92
CA ALA A 65 0.40 4.01 5.68
C ALA A 65 -0.69 3.65 4.68
N ALA A 66 -1.13 4.63 3.91
CA ALA A 66 -2.13 4.45 2.87
C ALA A 66 -1.93 5.45 1.73
N VAL A 67 -2.34 5.06 0.53
CA VAL A 67 -2.42 5.92 -0.65
C VAL A 67 -3.72 5.68 -1.38
N VAL A 68 -4.37 6.74 -1.82
CA VAL A 68 -5.56 6.67 -2.68
C VAL A 68 -5.36 7.49 -3.94
N VAL A 69 -5.82 6.95 -5.08
CA VAL A 69 -5.87 7.68 -6.35
C VAL A 69 -7.03 8.66 -6.29
N ARG A 70 -6.74 9.95 -6.48
CA ARG A 70 -7.75 10.98 -6.69
C ARG A 70 -7.68 11.49 -8.11
N SER A 71 -8.86 11.75 -8.68
CA SER A 71 -9.00 12.27 -10.03
C SER A 71 -9.70 13.62 -9.96
N CYS A 72 -9.13 14.62 -10.62
CA CYS A 72 -9.72 15.93 -10.79
C CYS A 72 -9.77 16.26 -12.28
N ALA A 73 -10.94 16.67 -12.76
CA ALA A 73 -11.12 17.20 -14.10
C ALA A 73 -11.63 18.64 -13.99
N PRO A 74 -10.73 19.64 -13.91
CA PRO A 74 -11.13 21.04 -14.03
C PRO A 74 -11.86 21.22 -15.36
N LYS A 75 -12.98 21.96 -15.37
CA LYS A 75 -13.84 22.14 -16.56
C LYS A 75 -13.00 22.47 -17.80
N GLY A 76 -12.99 21.57 -18.78
CA GLY A 76 -12.32 21.77 -20.08
C GLY A 76 -10.83 21.42 -20.15
N GLN A 77 -10.24 20.82 -19.11
CA GLN A 77 -8.83 20.41 -19.11
C GLN A 77 -8.66 18.89 -19.11
N ARG A 78 -7.43 18.46 -19.44
CA ARG A 78 -6.98 17.07 -19.37
C ARG A 78 -7.14 16.53 -17.94
N LEU A 79 -7.63 15.30 -17.82
CA LEU A 79 -7.73 14.58 -16.54
C LEU A 79 -6.40 14.65 -15.79
N PHE A 80 -6.44 15.11 -14.54
CA PHE A 80 -5.30 15.14 -13.64
C PHE A 80 -5.54 14.17 -12.48
N GLN A 81 -4.57 13.31 -12.20
CA GLN A 81 -4.67 12.33 -11.13
C GLN A 81 -3.50 12.41 -10.17
N THR A 82 -3.79 12.27 -8.87
CA THR A 82 -2.82 12.32 -7.78
C THR A 82 -2.91 11.07 -6.92
N GLY A 83 -1.77 10.62 -6.40
CA GLY A 83 -1.69 9.68 -5.30
C GLY A 83 -1.68 10.48 -4.00
N CYS A 84 -2.79 10.45 -3.26
CA CYS A 84 -2.90 11.10 -1.96
C CYS A 84 -2.47 10.10 -0.89
N MET A 85 -1.32 10.35 -0.28
CA MET A 85 -0.69 9.52 0.73
C MET A 85 -0.97 10.06 2.13
N ARG A 86 -1.20 9.17 3.08
CA ARG A 86 -1.24 9.45 4.52
C ARG A 86 -0.50 8.38 5.26
N PHE A 87 0.35 8.79 6.20
CA PHE A 87 1.16 7.86 6.96
C PHE A 87 1.49 8.40 8.36
N GLN A 88 1.66 7.48 9.32
CA GLN A 88 1.93 7.76 10.73
C GLN A 88 2.63 6.58 11.40
N GLY A 89 3.53 6.86 12.33
CA GLY A 89 4.26 5.88 13.13
C GLY A 89 5.43 5.26 12.37
N GLY A 90 5.87 4.07 12.78
CA GLY A 90 6.94 3.31 12.10
C GLY A 90 6.49 2.77 10.74
N CYS A 91 6.23 3.66 9.79
CA CYS A 91 5.79 3.38 8.44
C CYS A 91 6.52 4.30 7.47
N ALA A 92 6.45 3.98 6.18
CA ALA A 92 6.95 4.87 5.15
C ALA A 92 6.15 4.71 3.86
N ALA A 93 6.18 5.76 3.06
CA ALA A 93 5.61 5.82 1.72
C ALA A 93 6.69 6.29 0.75
N TYR A 94 6.83 5.57 -0.36
CA TYR A 94 7.80 5.83 -1.40
C TYR A 94 7.11 5.91 -2.75
N VAL A 95 7.60 6.80 -3.60
CA VAL A 95 7.24 6.86 -5.01
C VAL A 95 8.50 6.82 -5.83
N PHE A 96 8.55 5.89 -6.78
CA PHE A 96 9.62 5.75 -7.73
C PHE A 96 9.10 6.09 -9.12
N ARG A 97 9.93 6.81 -9.89
CA ARG A 97 9.66 7.16 -11.28
C ARG A 97 10.91 6.89 -12.10
N CYS A 98 10.75 6.12 -13.18
CA CYS A 98 11.88 5.66 -13.99
C CYS A 98 12.97 4.99 -13.14
N ASN A 99 12.56 4.13 -12.19
CA ASN A 99 13.42 3.38 -11.27
C ASN A 99 14.29 4.26 -10.35
N ARG A 100 13.88 5.51 -10.12
CA ARG A 100 14.52 6.44 -9.20
C ARG A 100 13.55 6.96 -8.18
N LEU A 101 14.02 7.19 -6.96
CA LEU A 101 13.22 7.77 -5.88
C LEU A 101 12.77 9.18 -6.28
N LEU A 102 11.46 9.37 -6.38
CA LEU A 102 10.80 10.66 -6.59
C LEU A 102 10.37 11.28 -5.26
N PHE A 103 9.87 10.44 -4.35
CA PHE A 103 9.34 10.86 -3.06
C PHE A 103 9.63 9.80 -2.00
N GLN A 104 10.03 10.26 -0.81
CA GLN A 104 10.14 9.48 0.41
C GLN A 104 9.43 10.25 1.53
N GLY A 105 8.55 9.56 2.25
CA GLY A 105 7.93 10.03 3.47
C GLY A 105 8.04 8.96 4.55
N ILE A 106 8.56 9.33 5.72
CA ILE A 106 8.71 8.44 6.87
C ILE A 106 7.80 8.95 7.97
N GLY A 107 6.96 8.07 8.50
CA GLY A 107 6.01 8.40 9.55
C GLY A 107 6.68 8.72 10.87
N ASP A 108 6.00 9.56 11.65
CA ASP A 108 6.35 9.90 13.02
C ASP A 108 5.10 9.82 13.90
N ALA A 109 5.12 10.43 15.09
CA ALA A 109 3.95 10.41 15.97
C ALA A 109 2.71 11.10 15.37
N THR A 110 2.87 11.91 14.32
CA THR A 110 1.80 12.70 13.70
C THR A 110 1.34 12.09 12.37
N VAL A 111 0.10 12.40 11.98
CA VAL A 111 -0.39 12.01 10.65
C VAL A 111 0.16 12.99 9.61
N GLN A 112 0.98 12.47 8.71
CA GLN A 112 1.51 13.22 7.58
C GLN A 112 0.64 12.98 6.35
N THR A 113 0.44 14.01 5.52
CA THR A 113 -0.35 13.94 4.28
C THR A 113 0.44 14.54 3.13
N HIS A 114 0.58 13.80 2.04
CA HIS A 114 1.29 14.24 0.84
C HIS A 114 0.51 13.87 -0.42
N GLU A 115 0.68 14.64 -1.49
CA GLU A 115 0.09 14.35 -2.78
C GLU A 115 1.17 14.38 -3.86
N VAL A 116 1.18 13.38 -4.74
CA VAL A 116 2.10 13.30 -5.88
C VAL A 116 1.29 13.12 -7.15
N SER A 117 1.63 13.86 -8.22
CA SER A 117 1.02 13.67 -9.52
C SER A 117 1.38 12.31 -10.10
N LEU A 118 0.37 11.55 -10.51
CA LEU A 118 0.55 10.21 -11.05
C LEU A 118 1.02 10.26 -12.50
N ARG A 119 1.93 9.36 -12.84
CA ARG A 119 2.31 9.03 -14.22
C ARG A 119 2.28 7.52 -14.41
N HIS A 120 2.03 7.12 -15.65
CA HIS A 120 2.15 5.73 -16.04
C HIS A 120 3.56 5.21 -15.74
N ASN A 121 3.65 4.00 -15.18
CA ASN A 121 4.85 3.32 -14.69
C ASN A 121 5.51 3.93 -13.46
N ASP A 122 4.87 4.88 -12.78
CA ASP A 122 5.27 5.19 -11.40
C ASP A 122 5.07 3.94 -10.53
N ILE A 123 5.93 3.73 -9.54
CA ILE A 123 5.80 2.64 -8.58
C ILE A 123 5.60 3.26 -7.20
N PHE A 124 4.51 2.87 -6.55
CA PHE A 124 4.19 3.26 -5.19
C PHE A 124 4.49 2.10 -4.27
N ALA A 125 5.14 2.40 -3.15
CA ALA A 125 5.47 1.41 -2.15
C ALA A 125 5.17 1.93 -0.75
N LEU A 126 4.43 1.15 0.02
CA LEU A 126 4.08 1.44 1.41
C LEU A 126 4.68 0.37 2.31
N VAL A 127 5.17 0.80 3.47
CA VAL A 127 5.70 -0.09 4.49
C VAL A 127 5.10 0.24 5.84
N SER A 128 4.73 -0.77 6.62
CA SER A 128 4.40 -0.65 8.04
C SER A 128 5.29 -1.55 8.90
N GLY A 129 5.42 -1.22 10.19
CA GLY A 129 6.20 -2.00 11.16
C GLY A 129 7.72 -1.77 11.13
N MET A 130 8.16 -0.65 10.53
CA MET A 130 9.58 -0.30 10.46
C MET A 130 10.14 0.06 11.85
N HIS A 131 11.37 -0.37 12.12
CA HIS A 131 12.09 0.07 13.31
C HIS A 131 12.53 1.55 13.19
N PRO A 132 12.49 2.36 14.26
CA PRO A 132 12.85 3.78 14.20
C PRO A 132 14.31 4.09 13.82
N GLN A 133 15.20 3.11 13.95
CA GLN A 133 16.63 3.22 13.66
C GLN A 133 17.02 2.56 12.33
N GLU A 134 16.09 2.48 11.38
CA GLU A 134 16.34 1.90 10.07
C GLU A 134 17.36 2.72 9.27
N ASN A 135 18.24 2.04 8.51
CA ASN A 135 19.10 2.73 7.56
C ASN A 135 18.36 2.94 6.24
N THR A 136 17.56 4.00 6.21
CA THR A 136 16.65 4.27 5.09
C THR A 136 17.37 4.59 3.78
N GLU A 137 18.58 5.13 3.82
CA GLU A 137 19.36 5.46 2.62
C GLU A 137 19.87 4.19 1.92
N ALA A 138 20.52 3.29 2.67
CA ALA A 138 20.97 2.01 2.13
C ALA A 138 19.79 1.18 1.60
N TRP A 139 18.68 1.21 2.35
CA TRP A 139 17.44 0.55 1.95
C TRP A 139 16.90 1.08 0.61
N VAL A 140 16.83 2.41 0.42
CA VAL A 140 16.36 3.01 -0.84
C VAL A 140 17.24 2.57 -2.00
N HIS A 141 18.56 2.56 -1.83
CA HIS A 141 19.47 2.13 -2.89
C HIS A 141 19.28 0.68 -3.31
N ALA A 142 19.04 -0.23 -2.36
CA ALA A 142 18.73 -1.63 -2.67
C ALA A 142 17.41 -1.75 -3.45
N VAL A 143 16.38 -0.99 -3.06
CA VAL A 143 15.09 -0.97 -3.76
C VAL A 143 15.20 -0.38 -5.17
N GLU A 144 15.99 0.69 -5.37
CA GLU A 144 16.27 1.22 -6.71
C GLU A 144 16.93 0.18 -7.62
N ALA A 145 17.86 -0.62 -7.09
CA ALA A 145 18.46 -1.73 -7.85
C ALA A 145 17.40 -2.80 -8.21
N ALA A 146 16.56 -3.20 -7.24
CA ALA A 146 15.50 -4.17 -7.49
C ALA A 146 14.48 -3.71 -8.54
N LEU A 147 14.20 -2.40 -8.61
CA LEU A 147 13.32 -1.82 -9.64
C LEU A 147 13.88 -1.91 -11.06
N VAL A 148 15.21 -2.00 -11.19
CA VAL A 148 15.87 -2.19 -12.51
C VAL A 148 15.83 -3.66 -12.92
N GLU A 149 15.97 -4.57 -11.96
CA GLU A 149 16.20 -6.00 -12.20
C GLU A 149 14.93 -6.84 -12.19
N GLY A 150 13.88 -6.40 -11.50
CA GLY A 150 12.71 -7.22 -11.20
C GLY A 150 11.35 -6.54 -11.39
N ASP A 151 10.31 -7.33 -11.13
CA ASP A 151 8.93 -6.85 -11.10
C ASP A 151 8.53 -6.34 -9.70
N VAL A 152 7.26 -5.96 -9.55
CA VAL A 152 6.73 -5.46 -8.28
C VAL A 152 6.77 -6.49 -7.15
N GLU A 153 6.78 -7.80 -7.47
CA GLU A 153 6.84 -8.86 -6.47
C GLU A 153 8.23 -8.95 -5.89
N TYR A 154 9.24 -8.94 -6.76
CA TYR A 154 10.65 -8.87 -6.34
C TYR A 154 10.93 -7.61 -5.52
N VAL A 155 10.40 -6.46 -5.94
CA VAL A 155 10.54 -5.20 -5.20
C VAL A 155 9.91 -5.30 -3.81
N ALA A 156 8.69 -5.86 -3.69
CA ALA A 156 8.02 -6.00 -2.40
C ALA A 156 8.79 -6.92 -1.45
N GLU A 157 9.44 -7.96 -1.99
CA GLU A 157 10.29 -8.88 -1.24
C GLU A 157 11.59 -8.21 -0.80
N GLU A 158 12.31 -7.58 -1.72
CA GLU A 158 13.57 -6.88 -1.42
C GLU A 158 13.35 -5.79 -0.36
N MET A 159 12.24 -5.06 -0.47
CA MET A 159 11.84 -4.10 0.54
C MET A 159 11.77 -4.71 1.94
N LEU A 160 11.24 -5.92 2.10
CA LEU A 160 11.19 -6.56 3.43
C LEU A 160 12.52 -7.14 3.87
N LEU A 161 13.31 -7.70 2.95
CA LEU A 161 14.62 -8.28 3.27
C LEU A 161 15.58 -7.26 3.87
N GLN A 162 15.50 -6.02 3.38
CA GLN A 162 16.36 -4.93 3.81
C GLN A 162 15.85 -4.19 5.07
N LEU A 163 14.61 -4.44 5.51
CA LEU A 163 14.03 -3.77 6.69
C LEU A 163 14.32 -4.53 7.98
N ARG A 164 14.66 -3.78 9.02
CA ARG A 164 14.58 -4.24 10.40
C ARG A 164 13.16 -4.07 10.89
N CYS A 165 12.48 -5.18 11.11
CA CYS A 165 11.13 -5.17 11.63
C CYS A 165 11.07 -4.93 13.13
N ALA A 166 10.08 -4.13 13.53
CA ALA A 166 9.63 -4.11 14.92
C ALA A 166 9.10 -5.50 15.32
N THR A 167 8.96 -5.75 16.62
CA THR A 167 8.59 -7.06 17.20
C THR A 167 7.28 -7.67 16.67
N GLY A 168 6.41 -6.88 16.02
CA GLY A 168 5.16 -7.34 15.39
C GLY A 168 5.26 -7.71 13.90
N GLY A 169 6.46 -7.65 13.31
CA GLY A 169 6.70 -7.85 11.87
C GLY A 169 6.43 -6.61 11.04
N CYS A 170 6.77 -6.70 9.74
CA CYS A 170 6.53 -5.67 8.75
C CYS A 170 5.59 -6.14 7.65
N THR A 171 4.97 -5.19 6.98
CA THR A 171 4.23 -5.44 5.73
C THR A 171 4.69 -4.44 4.68
N SER A 172 4.96 -4.92 3.46
CA SER A 172 5.26 -4.12 2.28
C SER A 172 4.14 -4.28 1.26
N VAL A 173 3.63 -3.17 0.72
CA VAL A 173 2.60 -3.14 -0.33
C VAL A 173 3.12 -2.30 -1.48
N VAL A 174 3.25 -2.91 -2.65
CA VAL A 174 3.85 -2.29 -3.84
C VAL A 174 2.88 -2.40 -5.00
N ALA A 175 2.76 -1.33 -5.79
CA ALA A 175 2.04 -1.38 -7.05
C ALA A 175 2.64 -0.46 -8.10
N ARG A 176 2.43 -0.83 -9.37
CA ARG A 176 2.76 0.00 -10.51
C ARG A 176 1.54 0.76 -10.99
N VAL A 177 1.73 2.03 -11.34
CA VAL A 177 0.68 2.87 -11.89
C VAL A 177 0.48 2.54 -13.37
N SER A 178 -0.72 2.13 -13.75
CA SER A 178 -1.05 1.75 -15.12
C SER A 178 -2.37 2.34 -15.59
N LYS A 179 -2.51 2.49 -16.91
CA LYS A 179 -3.80 2.74 -17.57
C LYS A 179 -4.65 1.48 -17.69
N PHE A 180 -4.02 0.32 -17.52
CA PHE A 180 -4.64 -0.98 -17.58
C PHE A 180 -4.48 -1.64 -16.22
N SER A 181 -5.58 -1.99 -15.57
CA SER A 181 -5.53 -3.03 -14.56
C SER A 181 -6.05 -4.29 -15.22
N ALA A 182 -5.25 -5.36 -15.21
CA ALA A 182 -5.83 -6.67 -15.37
C ALA A 182 -6.75 -6.83 -14.17
N GLY A 183 -8.07 -6.69 -14.38
CA GLY A 183 -9.05 -6.88 -13.32
C GLY A 183 -8.70 -8.18 -12.63
N LEU A 184 -8.25 -8.10 -11.37
CA LEU A 184 -8.15 -9.29 -10.57
C LEU A 184 -9.57 -9.89 -10.57
N PRO A 185 -9.70 -11.23 -10.65
CA PRO A 185 -11.02 -11.84 -10.52
C PRO A 185 -11.69 -11.25 -9.28
N GLU A 186 -12.96 -10.86 -9.43
CA GLU A 186 -13.74 -10.32 -8.32
C GLU A 186 -13.46 -11.17 -7.07
N PRO A 187 -13.10 -10.56 -5.92
CA PRO A 187 -12.96 -11.34 -4.70
C PRO A 187 -14.26 -12.13 -4.54
N PRO A 188 -14.22 -13.43 -4.18
CA PRO A 188 -15.42 -14.22 -4.02
C PRO A 188 -16.35 -13.42 -3.11
N SER A 189 -17.52 -13.08 -3.63
CA SER A 189 -18.54 -12.35 -2.90
C SER A 189 -18.76 -13.11 -1.59
N CYS A 190 -18.30 -12.54 -0.47
CA CYS A 190 -18.74 -12.98 0.83
C CYS A 190 -20.23 -12.63 0.89
N SER A 191 -21.06 -13.56 0.43
CA SER A 191 -22.47 -13.61 0.74
C SER A 191 -22.55 -13.65 2.26
N GLN A 192 -22.71 -12.49 2.88
CA GLN A 192 -23.18 -12.40 4.25
C GLN A 192 -24.65 -12.84 4.22
N THR A 193 -24.86 -14.14 4.25
CA THR A 193 -26.01 -14.71 4.94
C THR A 193 -25.63 -14.79 6.40
N LEU A 194 -26.07 -13.79 7.17
CA LEU A 194 -26.60 -13.92 8.54
C LEU A 194 -27.40 -12.66 8.86
#